data_AF-A0A347ZPI9-F1
#
_entry.id   AF-A0A347ZPI9-F1
#
_cell.length_a   1.000
_cell.length_b   1.000
_cell.length_c   1.000
_cell.angle_alpha   90.00
_cell.angle_beta   90.00
_cell.angle_gamma   90.00
#
_symmetry.space_group_name_H-M   'P 1'
#
loop_
_entity.id
_entity.type
_entity.pdbx_description
1 polymer ?
#
loop_
_entity_poly.entity_id
_entity_poly.type
_entity_poly.pdbx_seq_one_letter_code
_entity_poly.pdbx_strand_id
1 'polypeptide(L)'
;MKKILWIVLIALIVTGCSTAPKTYDDPFAYCTAVGTLDIPDARYTGPAEPDAVINGYLQAAGLSDSTEPLDLLRQTTTWRCMDGNVMVCNYGANLPCDAQANTDSTPTQAMNDYCAQNSGSDFIPMSVTGHETIYNWSCAGEIALAGEAFTQPDAAGFLTSIWYTLGSKP
;
A
#
# COMPACT_ATOMS: atom_id res chain seq x y z
N MET A 1 -30.51 -46.30 60.67
CA MET A 1 -30.54 -46.53 59.21
C MET A 1 -29.99 -45.28 58.52
N LYS A 2 -28.70 -45.27 58.15
CA LYS A 2 -27.98 -44.13 57.55
C LYS A 2 -28.07 -44.27 56.02
N LYS A 3 -28.73 -43.34 55.32
CA LYS A 3 -28.70 -43.27 53.84
C LYS A 3 -27.60 -42.29 53.44
N ILE A 4 -26.53 -42.81 52.85
CA ILE A 4 -25.39 -42.04 52.35
C ILE A 4 -25.77 -41.50 50.96
N LEU A 5 -25.67 -40.18 50.83
CA LEU A 5 -25.87 -39.39 49.62
C LEU A 5 -24.65 -39.57 48.69
N TRP A 6 -24.86 -39.95 47.43
CA TRP A 6 -23.83 -39.96 46.40
C TRP A 6 -24.10 -38.80 45.43
N ILE A 7 -23.28 -37.76 45.50
CA ILE A 7 -23.22 -36.69 44.49
C ILE A 7 -22.16 -37.13 43.48
N VAL A 8 -22.59 -37.40 42.25
CA VAL A 8 -21.70 -37.63 41.11
C VAL A 8 -21.38 -36.27 40.49
N LEU A 9 -20.16 -35.77 40.71
CA LEU A 9 -19.61 -34.64 39.96
C LEU A 9 -19.13 -35.15 38.60
N ILE A 10 -19.85 -34.80 37.53
CA ILE A 10 -19.38 -34.99 36.15
C ILE A 10 -18.54 -33.77 35.80
N ALA A 11 -17.21 -33.94 35.74
CA ALA A 11 -16.30 -32.93 35.20
C ALA A 11 -16.32 -32.99 33.66
N LEU A 12 -16.95 -32.02 33.02
CA LEU A 12 -16.83 -31.78 31.59
C LEU A 12 -15.46 -31.15 31.30
N ILE A 13 -14.51 -31.96 30.85
CA ILE A 13 -13.25 -31.47 30.28
C ILE A 13 -13.57 -30.99 28.86
N VAL A 14 -13.72 -29.68 28.68
CA VAL A 14 -13.78 -29.07 27.35
C VAL A 14 -12.35 -28.96 26.83
N THR A 15 -11.89 -29.98 26.12
CA THR A 15 -10.65 -29.92 25.34
C THR A 15 -10.89 -29.00 24.14
N GLY A 16 -10.54 -27.73 24.27
CA GLY A 16 -10.51 -26.79 23.16
C GLY A 16 -9.46 -27.25 22.14
N CYS A 17 -9.92 -27.61 20.94
CA CYS A 17 -9.02 -27.88 19.81
C CYS A 17 -8.52 -26.53 19.28
N SER A 18 -7.32 -26.11 19.67
CA SER A 18 -6.65 -24.96 19.05
C SER A 18 -6.22 -25.35 17.63
N THR A 19 -6.99 -24.92 16.63
CA THR A 19 -6.58 -25.05 15.23
C THR A 19 -5.40 -24.10 15.00
N ALA A 20 -4.31 -24.62 14.41
CA ALA A 20 -3.20 -23.76 14.01
C ALA A 20 -3.72 -22.66 13.05
N PRO A 21 -3.23 -21.41 13.17
CA PRO A 21 -3.62 -20.36 12.25
C PRO A 21 -3.22 -20.75 10.82
N LYS A 22 -4.14 -20.54 9.87
CA LYS A 22 -3.88 -20.81 8.46
C LYS A 22 -2.82 -19.83 7.95
N THR A 23 -1.78 -20.36 7.31
CA THR A 23 -0.71 -19.59 6.68
C THR A 23 -0.77 -19.69 5.16
N TYR A 24 -0.11 -18.75 4.49
CA TYR A 24 -0.08 -18.60 3.03
C TYR A 24 1.34 -18.28 2.57
N ASP A 25 1.83 -18.96 1.54
CA ASP A 25 3.09 -18.64 0.86
C ASP A 25 2.88 -18.04 -0.54
N ASP A 26 1.67 -18.17 -1.08
CA ASP A 26 1.23 -17.51 -2.31
C ASP A 26 0.58 -16.14 -2.01
N PRO A 27 1.11 -15.02 -2.54
CA PRO A 27 0.62 -13.67 -2.24
C PRO A 27 -0.82 -13.43 -2.72
N PHE A 28 -1.25 -14.08 -3.80
CA PHE A 28 -2.61 -13.93 -4.33
C PHE A 28 -3.64 -14.64 -3.45
N ALA A 29 -3.37 -15.88 -3.04
CA ALA A 29 -4.20 -16.60 -2.08
C ALA A 29 -4.23 -15.88 -0.72
N TYR A 30 -3.10 -15.30 -0.31
CA TYR A 30 -3.00 -14.48 0.89
C TYR A 30 -3.94 -13.27 0.82
N CYS A 31 -3.82 -12.41 -0.19
CA CYS A 31 -4.65 -11.23 -0.32
C CYS A 31 -6.14 -11.57 -0.44
N THR A 32 -6.49 -12.60 -1.23
CA THR A 32 -7.87 -13.10 -1.33
C THR A 32 -8.46 -13.45 0.03
N ALA A 33 -7.64 -13.98 0.95
CA ALA A 33 -8.09 -14.39 2.27
C ALA A 33 -8.13 -13.25 3.30
N VAL A 34 -7.23 -12.27 3.21
CA VAL A 34 -7.13 -11.18 4.22
C VAL A 34 -7.85 -9.90 3.83
N GLY A 35 -8.22 -9.73 2.54
CA GLY A 35 -8.90 -8.54 2.04
C GLY A 35 -7.93 -7.37 1.86
N THR A 36 -8.00 -6.38 2.75
CA THR A 36 -7.13 -5.19 2.73
C THR A 36 -6.16 -5.23 3.90
N LEU A 37 -4.88 -5.09 3.62
CA LEU A 37 -3.81 -5.02 4.62
C LEU A 37 -2.59 -4.36 4.00
N ASP A 38 -2.16 -3.23 4.57
CA ASP A 38 -1.07 -2.41 4.01
C ASP A 38 0.32 -3.07 4.10
N ILE A 39 0.51 -3.99 5.05
CA ILE A 39 1.75 -4.75 5.24
C ILE A 39 1.39 -6.21 5.52
N PRO A 40 1.89 -7.18 4.74
CA PRO A 40 1.71 -8.60 5.03
C PRO A 40 2.11 -8.93 6.47
N ASP A 41 1.22 -9.62 7.19
CA ASP A 41 1.42 -10.03 8.58
C ASP A 41 1.89 -11.48 8.70
N ALA A 42 1.96 -11.99 9.94
CA ALA A 42 2.44 -13.34 10.25
C ALA A 42 1.65 -14.49 9.60
N ARG A 43 0.50 -14.22 8.98
CA ARG A 43 -0.24 -15.23 8.21
C ARG A 43 0.40 -15.47 6.84
N TYR A 44 1.21 -14.54 6.34
CA TYR A 44 2.02 -14.73 5.14
C TYR A 44 3.41 -15.27 5.54
N THR A 45 3.79 -16.42 4.98
CA THR A 45 5.02 -17.16 5.30
C THR A 45 5.95 -17.34 4.10
N GLY A 46 5.61 -16.74 2.95
CA GLY A 46 6.47 -16.74 1.77
C GLY A 46 7.61 -15.72 1.88
N PRO A 47 8.44 -15.58 0.83
CA PRO A 47 9.47 -14.54 0.75
C PRO A 47 8.87 -13.14 0.91
N ALA A 48 9.58 -12.23 1.57
CA ALA A 48 9.13 -10.85 1.82
C ALA A 48 8.61 -10.18 0.54
N GLU A 49 9.42 -10.20 -0.52
CA GLU A 49 9.00 -9.90 -1.89
C GLU A 49 9.08 -11.21 -2.69
N PRO A 50 7.98 -11.76 -3.23
CA PRO A 50 8.01 -12.95 -4.09
C PRO A 50 8.35 -12.66 -5.55
N ASP A 51 8.90 -13.63 -6.29
CA ASP A 51 9.08 -13.51 -7.74
C ASP A 51 7.77 -13.16 -8.46
N ALA A 52 6.65 -13.72 -8.01
CA ALA A 52 5.35 -13.46 -8.61
C ALA A 52 4.91 -11.99 -8.47
N VAL A 53 5.29 -11.34 -7.37
CA VAL A 53 5.04 -9.91 -7.14
C VAL A 53 5.92 -9.05 -8.03
N ILE A 54 7.23 -9.35 -8.10
CA ILE A 54 8.16 -8.58 -8.93
C ILE A 54 7.84 -8.72 -10.42
N ASN A 55 7.61 -9.95 -10.90
CA ASN A 55 7.28 -10.19 -12.31
C ASN A 55 5.91 -9.59 -12.68
N GLY A 56 4.93 -9.69 -11.77
CA GLY A 56 3.64 -9.03 -11.95
C GLY A 56 3.79 -7.52 -12.06
N TYR A 57 4.63 -6.89 -11.22
CA TYR A 57 4.93 -5.48 -11.32
C TYR A 57 5.56 -5.11 -12.65
N LEU A 58 6.58 -5.86 -13.12
CA LEU A 58 7.20 -5.63 -14.42
C LEU A 58 6.18 -5.71 -15.56
N GLN A 59 5.22 -6.61 -15.48
CA GLN A 59 4.13 -6.67 -16.46
C GLN A 59 3.19 -5.47 -16.36
N ALA A 60 2.69 -5.18 -15.16
CA ALA A 60 1.70 -4.12 -14.91
C ALA A 60 2.26 -2.71 -15.22
N ALA A 61 3.55 -2.51 -14.99
CA ALA A 61 4.26 -1.27 -15.29
C ALA A 61 4.75 -1.16 -16.74
N GLY A 62 4.53 -2.17 -17.59
CA GLY A 62 5.02 -2.17 -18.98
C GLY A 62 6.55 -2.29 -19.10
N LEU A 63 7.19 -2.88 -18.09
CA LEU A 63 8.63 -3.09 -17.96
C LEU A 63 9.05 -4.55 -18.20
N SER A 64 8.26 -5.31 -18.97
CA SER A 64 8.52 -6.74 -19.20
C SER A 64 9.86 -7.03 -19.89
N ASP A 65 10.41 -6.05 -20.62
CA ASP A 65 11.72 -6.15 -21.28
C ASP A 65 12.88 -5.61 -20.41
N SER A 66 12.62 -5.29 -19.13
CA SER A 66 13.64 -4.81 -18.21
C SER A 66 14.76 -5.83 -18.03
N THR A 67 16.00 -5.36 -18.06
CA THR A 67 17.20 -6.16 -17.75
C THR A 67 17.68 -5.96 -16.32
N GLU A 68 16.93 -5.20 -15.50
CA GLU A 68 17.26 -4.96 -14.10
C GLU A 68 17.27 -6.29 -13.33
N PRO A 69 18.33 -6.61 -12.57
CA PRO A 69 18.35 -7.79 -11.72
C PRO A 69 17.17 -7.81 -10.75
N LEU A 70 16.48 -8.96 -10.67
CA LEU A 70 15.33 -9.13 -9.76
C LEU A 70 15.66 -8.77 -8.31
N ASP A 71 16.87 -9.08 -7.84
CA ASP A 71 17.30 -8.75 -6.48
C ASP A 71 17.39 -7.24 -6.20
N LEU A 72 17.63 -6.41 -7.22
CA LEU A 72 17.60 -4.96 -7.09
C LEU A 72 16.16 -4.42 -7.08
N LEU A 73 15.28 -5.03 -7.88
CA LEU A 73 13.85 -4.72 -7.84
C LEU A 73 13.23 -5.10 -6.49
N ARG A 74 13.63 -6.22 -5.89
CA ARG A 74 13.16 -6.64 -4.55
C ARG A 74 13.45 -5.60 -3.48
N GLN A 75 14.65 -5.04 -3.46
CA GLN A 75 15.06 -4.04 -2.47
C GLN A 75 14.28 -2.72 -2.57
N THR A 76 13.66 -2.47 -3.72
CA THR A 76 12.96 -1.22 -4.01
C THR A 76 11.47 -1.41 -4.23
N THR A 77 10.93 -2.61 -3.98
CA THR A 77 9.51 -2.91 -4.21
C THR A 77 8.84 -3.26 -2.90
N THR A 78 7.65 -2.71 -2.69
CA THR A 78 6.75 -3.09 -1.60
C THR A 78 5.43 -3.55 -2.18
N TRP A 79 4.73 -4.41 -1.45
CA TRP A 79 3.41 -4.89 -1.85
C TRP A 79 2.47 -4.96 -0.66
N ARG A 80 1.18 -4.87 -0.96
CA ARG A 80 0.11 -4.92 0.01
C ARG A 80 -1.12 -5.59 -0.56
N CYS A 81 -2.09 -5.85 0.29
CA CYS A 81 -3.39 -6.34 -0.13
C CYS A 81 -4.40 -5.19 -0.14
N MET A 82 -5.17 -5.07 -1.22
CA MET A 82 -6.29 -4.14 -1.30
C MET A 82 -7.46 -4.79 -2.00
N ASP A 83 -8.60 -4.89 -1.29
CA ASP A 83 -9.81 -5.52 -1.79
C ASP A 83 -9.55 -6.94 -2.36
N GLY A 84 -8.71 -7.71 -1.68
CA GLY A 84 -8.35 -9.07 -2.10
C GLY A 84 -7.28 -9.16 -3.19
N ASN A 85 -6.87 -8.04 -3.79
CA ASN A 85 -5.86 -7.99 -4.84
C ASN A 85 -4.47 -7.70 -4.28
N VAL A 86 -3.43 -8.16 -4.98
CA VAL A 86 -2.05 -7.77 -4.71
C VAL A 86 -1.80 -6.42 -5.38
N MET A 87 -1.41 -5.42 -4.59
CA MET A 87 -1.00 -4.09 -5.06
C MET A 87 0.49 -3.94 -4.87
N VAL A 88 1.19 -3.35 -5.84
CA VAL A 88 2.65 -3.24 -5.81
C VAL A 88 3.09 -1.81 -6.13
N CYS A 89 4.06 -1.31 -5.37
CA CYS A 89 4.72 -0.04 -5.63
C CYS A 89 6.23 -0.24 -5.60
N ASN A 90 6.94 0.40 -6.52
CA ASN A 90 8.40 0.42 -6.55
C ASN A 90 8.87 1.84 -6.22
N TYR A 91 9.77 2.00 -5.25
CA TYR A 91 10.18 3.31 -4.72
C TYR A 91 10.85 4.24 -5.75
N GLY A 92 11.29 3.73 -6.91
CA GLY A 92 11.67 4.50 -8.10
C GLY A 92 12.42 5.81 -7.85
N ALA A 93 12.27 6.78 -8.76
CA ALA A 93 12.75 8.13 -8.55
C ALA A 93 11.64 8.96 -7.87
N ASN A 94 11.69 9.00 -6.53
CA ASN A 94 10.82 9.83 -5.69
C ASN A 94 9.33 9.40 -5.65
N LEU A 95 9.05 8.10 -5.63
CA LEU A 95 7.69 7.59 -5.46
C LEU A 95 7.42 7.28 -3.97
N PRO A 96 6.45 7.92 -3.32
CA PRO A 96 6.22 7.76 -1.88
C PRO A 96 5.33 6.54 -1.60
N CYS A 97 5.86 5.33 -1.79
CA CYS A 97 5.10 4.09 -1.65
C CYS A 97 4.57 3.84 -0.22
N ASP A 98 5.16 4.47 0.80
CA ASP A 98 4.80 4.32 2.22
C ASP A 98 4.02 5.53 2.79
N ALA A 99 3.70 6.53 1.95
CA ALA A 99 3.00 7.73 2.39
C ALA A 99 1.55 7.78 1.90
N GLN A 100 0.69 8.35 2.74
CA GLN A 100 -0.67 8.72 2.35
C GLN A 100 -0.64 9.95 1.43
N ALA A 101 -1.59 9.99 0.50
CA ALA A 101 -1.78 11.13 -0.38
C ALA A 101 -2.12 12.39 0.41
N ASN A 102 -1.47 13.49 0.07
CA ASN A 102 -1.86 14.82 0.52
C ASN A 102 -3.03 15.34 -0.35
N THR A 103 -4.21 15.39 0.26
CA THR A 103 -5.46 15.85 -0.36
C THR A 103 -5.79 17.32 -0.06
N ASP A 104 -4.93 18.02 0.70
CA ASP A 104 -5.10 19.44 1.01
C ASP A 104 -4.76 20.30 -0.22
N SER A 105 -5.75 21.07 -0.67
CA SER A 105 -5.61 22.03 -1.78
C SER A 105 -5.18 23.42 -1.31
N THR A 106 -4.79 23.57 -0.04
CA THR A 106 -4.31 24.83 0.53
C THR A 106 -2.82 25.03 0.21
N PRO A 107 -2.42 26.15 -0.40
CA PRO A 107 -1.01 26.42 -0.66
C PRO A 107 -0.18 26.49 0.63
N THR A 108 0.99 25.87 0.62
CA THR A 108 1.97 26.05 1.70
C THR A 108 2.75 27.36 1.54
N GLN A 109 3.41 27.81 2.61
CA GLN A 109 4.28 28.98 2.53
C GLN A 109 5.42 28.77 1.52
N ALA A 110 6.03 27.58 1.48
CA ALA A 110 7.11 27.28 0.54
C ALA A 110 6.68 27.42 -0.93
N MET A 111 5.42 27.09 -1.23
CA MET A 111 4.86 27.24 -2.57
C MET A 111 4.61 28.71 -2.93
N ASN A 112 4.13 29.52 -1.97
CA ASN A 112 4.01 30.97 -2.18
C ASN A 112 5.40 31.63 -2.32
N ASP A 113 6.40 31.20 -1.54
CA ASP A 113 7.78 31.69 -1.66
C ASP A 113 8.39 31.33 -3.01
N TYR A 114 8.06 30.15 -3.55
CA TYR A 114 8.42 29.76 -4.90
C TYR A 114 7.75 30.67 -5.93
N CYS A 115 6.45 30.94 -5.81
CA CYS A 115 5.71 31.79 -6.75
C CYS A 115 6.13 33.27 -6.69
N ALA A 116 6.52 33.78 -5.53
CA ALA A 116 7.10 35.12 -5.40
C ALA A 116 8.40 35.28 -6.22
N GLN A 117 9.18 34.19 -6.34
CA GLN A 117 10.40 34.15 -7.14
C GLN A 117 10.18 33.75 -8.61
N ASN A 118 9.05 33.10 -8.89
CA ASN A 118 8.71 32.51 -10.19
C ASN A 118 7.28 32.89 -10.59
N SER A 119 6.99 34.19 -10.61
CA SER A 119 5.64 34.72 -10.81
C SER A 119 5.04 34.25 -12.14
N GLY A 120 3.83 33.69 -12.09
CA GLY A 120 3.14 33.18 -13.27
C GLY A 120 3.67 31.85 -13.83
N SER A 121 4.53 31.12 -13.10
CA SER A 121 4.96 29.77 -13.51
C SER A 121 3.77 28.82 -13.65
N ASP A 122 3.73 28.06 -14.75
CA ASP A 122 2.68 27.05 -15.00
C ASP A 122 2.84 25.78 -14.16
N PHE A 123 3.96 25.62 -13.44
CA PHE A 123 4.19 24.48 -12.55
C PHE A 123 4.96 24.88 -11.27
N ILE A 124 4.77 24.11 -10.19
CA ILE A 124 5.59 24.12 -8.98
C ILE A 124 6.23 22.72 -8.81
N PRO A 125 7.57 22.61 -8.64
CA PRO A 125 8.24 21.30 -8.52
C PRO A 125 7.80 20.48 -7.31
N MET A 126 7.85 19.14 -7.41
CA MET A 126 7.56 18.23 -6.29
C MET A 126 8.48 18.41 -5.08
N SER A 127 9.70 18.91 -5.28
CA SER A 127 10.59 19.28 -4.16
C SER A 127 10.04 20.44 -3.31
N VAL A 128 9.01 21.14 -3.78
CA VAL A 128 8.32 22.23 -3.08
C VAL A 128 6.91 21.80 -2.65
N THR A 129 6.16 21.11 -3.51
CA THR A 129 4.78 20.68 -3.20
C THR A 129 4.70 19.44 -2.32
N GLY A 130 5.80 18.69 -2.21
CA GLY A 130 5.81 17.31 -1.73
C GLY A 130 5.49 16.32 -2.86
N HIS A 131 5.83 15.06 -2.64
CA HIS A 131 5.61 13.96 -3.58
C HIS A 131 4.25 13.29 -3.39
N GLU A 132 3.57 13.62 -2.28
CA GLU A 132 2.30 13.06 -1.85
C GLU A 132 1.10 13.84 -2.42
N THR A 133 1.32 15.02 -3.01
CA THR A 133 0.21 15.86 -3.49
C THR A 133 -0.55 15.19 -4.63
N ILE A 134 -1.87 15.34 -4.63
CA ILE A 134 -2.72 14.89 -5.74
C ILE A 134 -2.98 15.97 -6.78
N TYR A 135 -2.62 17.23 -6.51
CA TYR A 135 -2.94 18.37 -7.36
C TYR A 135 -1.76 18.76 -8.25
N ASN A 136 -2.07 19.20 -9.47
CA ASN A 136 -1.13 20.00 -10.24
C ASN A 136 -1.08 21.40 -9.64
N TRP A 137 0.12 21.91 -9.36
CA TRP A 137 0.29 23.24 -8.76
C TRP A 137 0.93 24.20 -9.74
N SER A 138 0.45 25.43 -9.78
CA SER A 138 1.00 26.53 -10.58
C SER A 138 1.00 27.84 -9.78
N CYS A 139 1.49 28.92 -10.38
CA CYS A 139 1.53 30.24 -9.78
C CYS A 139 0.55 31.18 -10.49
N ALA A 140 -0.45 31.67 -9.78
CA ALA A 140 -1.34 32.75 -10.22
C ALA A 140 -0.72 34.10 -9.82
N GLY A 141 0.19 34.60 -10.65
CA GLY A 141 1.09 35.68 -10.24
C GLY A 141 2.03 35.17 -9.14
N GLU A 142 2.07 35.85 -8.00
CA GLU A 142 2.97 35.52 -6.88
C GLU A 142 2.38 34.52 -5.87
N ILE A 143 1.17 34.01 -6.11
CA ILE A 143 0.47 33.11 -5.18
C ILE A 143 0.34 31.73 -5.83
N ALA A 144 0.60 30.68 -5.05
CA ALA A 144 0.41 29.32 -5.52
C ALA A 144 -1.08 28.97 -5.64
N LEU A 145 -1.41 28.25 -6.71
CA LEU A 145 -2.76 27.87 -7.08
C LEU A 145 -2.83 26.35 -7.27
N ALA A 146 -3.75 25.70 -6.55
CA ALA A 146 -4.10 24.31 -6.78
C ALA A 146 -4.90 24.22 -8.08
N GLY A 147 -4.42 23.38 -9.01
CA GLY A 147 -5.11 23.01 -10.23
C GLY A 147 -5.93 21.73 -10.06
N GLU A 148 -6.13 21.03 -11.18
CA GLU A 148 -6.84 19.76 -11.19
C GLU A 148 -6.04 18.68 -10.46
N ALA A 149 -6.77 17.78 -9.78
CA ALA A 149 -6.19 16.58 -9.23
C ALA A 149 -5.81 15.61 -10.37
N PHE A 150 -4.55 15.13 -10.40
CA PHE A 150 -4.07 14.18 -11.40
C PHE A 150 -4.21 12.72 -10.96
N THR A 151 -4.52 12.49 -9.68
CA THR A 151 -4.79 11.18 -9.09
C THR A 151 -5.73 11.34 -7.91
N GLN A 152 -6.20 10.23 -7.36
CA GLN A 152 -6.90 10.18 -6.08
C GLN A 152 -6.18 9.23 -5.11
N PRO A 153 -6.41 9.34 -3.79
CA PRO A 153 -6.10 8.26 -2.88
C PRO A 153 -7.00 7.05 -3.16
N ASP A 154 -6.48 5.84 -2.90
CA ASP A 154 -7.32 4.65 -2.74
C ASP A 154 -8.00 4.61 -1.37
N ALA A 155 -8.74 3.53 -1.11
CA ALA A 155 -9.49 3.35 0.13
C ALA A 155 -8.64 3.31 1.42
N ALA A 156 -7.34 3.02 1.31
CA ALA A 156 -6.39 3.08 2.44
C ALA A 156 -5.60 4.40 2.48
N GLY A 157 -5.83 5.31 1.53
CA GLY A 157 -5.27 6.66 1.52
C GLY A 157 -4.01 6.83 0.67
N PHE A 158 -3.55 5.81 -0.05
CA PHE A 158 -2.31 5.91 -0.86
C PHE A 158 -2.60 6.37 -2.30
N LEU A 159 -1.63 6.99 -2.96
CA LEU A 159 -1.77 7.50 -4.34
C LEU A 159 -2.07 6.38 -5.35
N THR A 160 -3.25 6.36 -5.97
CA THR A 160 -3.61 5.28 -6.92
C THR A 160 -2.67 5.19 -8.12
N SER A 161 -2.09 6.30 -8.55
CA SER A 161 -1.25 6.38 -9.75
C SER A 161 0.09 5.64 -9.64
N ILE A 162 0.55 5.29 -8.42
CA ILE A 162 1.84 4.63 -8.19
C ILE A 162 1.70 3.18 -7.70
N TRP A 163 0.47 2.72 -7.43
CA TRP A 163 0.17 1.37 -6.99
C TRP A 163 -0.41 0.53 -8.13
N TYR A 164 0.35 -0.46 -8.58
CA TYR A 164 -0.04 -1.37 -9.66
C TYR A 164 -0.80 -2.57 -9.12
N THR A 165 -2.01 -2.80 -9.64
CA THR A 165 -2.78 -4.01 -9.33
C THR A 165 -2.24 -5.18 -10.13
N LEU A 166 -1.78 -6.22 -9.44
CA LEU A 166 -1.55 -7.53 -10.03
C LEU A 166 -2.88 -8.27 -9.90
N GLY A 167 -3.62 -8.46 -10.99
CA GLY A 167 -4.89 -9.18 -10.96
C GLY A 167 -4.77 -10.57 -10.34
N SER A 168 -5.89 -11.27 -10.17
CA SER A 168 -5.88 -12.67 -9.73
C SER A 168 -4.99 -13.51 -10.66
N LYS A 169 -4.07 -14.28 -10.06
CA LYS A 169 -3.10 -15.23 -10.65
C LYS A 169 -3.19 -15.40 -12.19
N PRO A 170 -2.14 -15.05 -12.96
CA PRO A 170 -2.11 -15.35 -14.39
C PRO A 170 -2.18 -16.86 -14.67
#